data_AF-A0A1I2G848-F1
#
_entry.id   AF-A0A1I2G848-F1
#
_cell.length_a   1.000
_cell.length_b   1.000
_cell.length_c   1.000
_cell.angle_alpha   90.00
_cell.angle_beta   90.00
_cell.angle_gamma   90.00
#
_symmetry.space_group_name_H-M   'P 1'
#
loop_
_entity.id
_entity.type
_entity.pdbx_description
1 polymer ?
#
loop_
_entity_poly.entity_id
_entity_poly.type
_entity_poly.pdbx_seq_one_letter_code
_entity_poly.pdbx_strand_id
1 'polypeptide(L)'
;MKQPISQIPRIWWLQYLKFIRHRIPAVENGEYSGWSGLSFVYVVAFSIPFCLLAIVPRIIYSLGRSDLYNALFGALFLLFLFSFLLNKRPGINSKKVFSIGMIYLFSINLLLQNGTQGPGILYVVLASVFSSILFHKSYAYYTLLVNVLILFVLGMDLRLNWFSSYVSSEYEPITWFFYSANLLFVNLASIVLIRRVISRLERIINNENELLGQLADESLEIAELNNRLKESEDYYRYLFASNPIPMYVFDVETFHFMQVNEASIQMYGYTRDELLTMTMLDIRPPEYRESIEAQVREAGKTKAPYLTQTVHRKKDNTEFSVEIRSNPIEINGRKGRLVLATDITERQHYIKSIEAHNKRLQDIAWIQSHQVRAPLARIMSLVTLLKDIETQPESQEMLNYLDISANELNEIVTKVIRRAE
;
A
#
# COMPACT_ATOMS: atom_id res chain seq x y z
N MET A 1 41.35 19.07 -4.68
CA MET A 1 40.32 19.67 -3.81
C MET A 1 40.71 19.45 -2.34
N LYS A 2 41.23 20.49 -1.66
CA LYS A 2 41.52 20.43 -0.23
C LYS A 2 40.20 20.59 0.52
N GLN A 3 39.81 19.58 1.31
CA GLN A 3 38.62 19.66 2.15
C GLN A 3 38.79 20.77 3.20
N PRO A 4 37.72 21.49 3.58
CA PRO A 4 37.80 22.59 4.53
C PRO A 4 38.34 22.08 5.88
N ILE A 5 39.32 22.80 6.43
CA ILE A 5 40.07 22.43 7.65
C ILE A 5 39.13 22.19 8.86
N SER A 6 37.93 22.79 8.84
CA SER A 6 36.87 22.59 9.84
C SER A 6 36.22 21.19 9.83
N GLN A 7 36.36 20.42 8.75
CA GLN A 7 35.80 19.05 8.65
C GLN A 7 36.81 17.96 9.03
N ILE A 8 38.10 18.31 9.11
CA ILE A 8 39.17 17.36 9.42
C ILE A 8 38.94 16.67 10.78
N PRO A 9 38.67 17.37 11.90
CA PRO A 9 38.47 16.72 13.20
C PRO A 9 37.29 15.71 13.19
N ARG A 10 36.23 16.01 12.43
CA ARG A 10 35.04 15.16 12.32
C ARG A 10 35.33 13.86 11.56
N ILE A 11 36.14 13.92 10.51
CA ILE A 11 36.47 12.74 9.69
C ILE A 11 37.35 11.77 10.46
N TRP A 12 38.39 12.27 11.15
CA TRP A 12 39.26 11.46 11.99
C TRP A 12 38.49 10.80 13.13
N TRP A 13 37.59 11.54 13.78
CA TRP A 13 36.70 10.99 14.80
C TRP A 13 35.82 9.86 14.28
N LEU A 14 35.23 10.02 13.09
CA LEU A 14 34.39 8.98 12.48
C LEU A 14 35.20 7.73 12.10
N GLN A 15 36.42 7.88 11.59
CA GLN A 15 37.31 6.76 11.29
C GLN A 15 37.72 6.02 12.57
N TYR A 16 38.06 6.77 13.63
CA TYR A 16 38.38 6.22 14.93
C TYR A 16 37.20 5.46 15.55
N LEU A 17 36.00 6.06 15.54
CA LEU A 17 34.79 5.42 16.06
C LEU A 17 34.45 4.14 15.27
N LYS A 18 34.62 4.15 13.94
CA LYS A 18 34.49 2.95 13.10
C LYS A 18 35.50 1.86 13.50
N PHE A 19 36.74 2.23 13.75
CA PHE A 19 37.77 1.29 14.21
C PHE A 19 37.37 0.65 15.55
N ILE A 20 36.92 1.45 16.53
CA ILE A 20 36.48 0.93 17.84
C ILE A 20 35.25 0.04 17.68
N ARG A 21 34.24 0.44 16.92
CA ARG A 21 33.03 -0.37 16.66
C ARG A 21 33.34 -1.69 15.96
N HIS A 22 34.36 -1.72 15.11
CA HIS A 22 34.83 -2.95 14.46
C HIS A 22 35.55 -3.90 15.43
N ARG A 23 36.14 -3.39 16.52
CA ARG A 23 36.81 -4.18 17.56
C ARG A 23 35.86 -4.57 18.71
N ILE A 24 34.79 -3.80 18.91
CA ILE A 24 33.76 -4.00 19.92
C ILE A 24 32.41 -3.97 19.20
N PRO A 25 31.99 -5.08 18.58
CA PRO A 25 30.69 -5.14 17.93
C PRO A 25 29.59 -5.00 18.98
N ALA A 26 28.67 -4.06 18.76
CA ALA A 26 27.49 -3.83 19.62
C ALA A 26 26.35 -4.85 19.35
N VAL A 27 26.63 -5.94 18.64
CA VAL A 27 25.66 -6.96 18.24
C VAL A 27 26.24 -8.31 18.67
N GLU A 28 25.47 -9.07 19.44
CA GLU A 28 25.80 -10.42 19.91
C GLU A 28 24.63 -11.32 19.49
N ASN A 29 24.88 -12.40 18.75
CA ASN A 29 23.86 -13.40 18.34
C ASN A 29 22.63 -12.87 17.57
N GLY A 30 22.80 -11.85 16.72
CA GLY A 30 21.70 -11.35 15.87
C GLY A 30 20.69 -10.45 16.59
N GLU A 31 20.79 -10.31 17.91
CA GLU A 31 20.07 -9.30 18.69
C GLU A 31 20.97 -8.07 18.90
N TYR A 32 20.42 -6.88 18.65
CA TYR A 32 21.07 -5.66 19.09
C TYR A 32 21.27 -5.73 20.62
N SER A 33 22.46 -5.43 21.12
CA SER A 33 22.71 -5.34 22.58
C SER A 33 22.04 -4.13 23.26
N GLY A 34 20.91 -3.67 22.70
CA GLY A 34 20.18 -2.45 23.07
C GLY A 34 21.04 -1.19 22.94
N TRP A 35 20.59 -0.08 23.54
CA TRP A 35 21.44 1.12 23.68
C TRP A 35 22.68 0.81 24.52
N SER A 36 22.60 -0.16 25.45
CA SER A 36 23.60 -0.38 26.49
C SER A 36 24.97 -0.76 25.92
N GLY A 37 25.01 -1.65 24.92
CA GLY A 37 26.27 -1.95 24.23
C GLY A 37 26.77 -0.81 23.36
N LEU A 38 25.87 -0.04 22.74
CA LEU A 38 26.25 1.15 21.98
C LEU A 38 26.88 2.22 22.90
N SER A 39 26.28 2.48 24.06
CA SER A 39 26.84 3.37 25.08
C SER A 39 28.20 2.89 25.55
N PHE A 40 28.41 1.57 25.70
CA PHE A 40 29.73 1.03 26.04
C PHE A 40 30.78 1.33 24.97
N VAL A 41 30.45 1.18 23.69
CA VAL A 41 31.35 1.51 22.57
C VAL A 41 31.77 2.98 22.63
N TYR A 42 30.81 3.89 22.86
CA TYR A 42 31.12 5.31 23.02
C TYR A 42 31.97 5.60 24.25
N VAL A 43 31.63 5.01 25.41
CA VAL A 43 32.43 5.15 26.63
C VAL A 43 33.87 4.72 26.38
N VAL A 44 34.10 3.58 25.72
CA VAL A 44 35.45 3.12 25.39
C VAL A 44 36.15 4.05 24.41
N ALA A 45 35.47 4.48 23.34
CA ALA A 45 36.04 5.39 22.35
C ALA A 45 36.49 6.72 22.99
N PHE A 46 35.68 7.29 23.88
CA PHE A 46 36.09 8.49 24.61
C PHE A 46 37.13 8.19 25.69
N SER A 47 37.10 7.05 26.36
CA SER A 47 38.03 6.80 27.48
C SER A 47 39.46 6.52 27.02
N ILE A 48 39.68 5.87 25.87
CA ILE A 48 41.02 5.46 25.43
C ILE A 48 42.01 6.65 25.32
N PRO A 49 41.70 7.75 24.60
CA PRO A 49 42.62 8.89 24.49
C PRO A 49 42.87 9.59 25.83
N PHE A 50 41.83 9.72 26.66
CA PHE A 50 41.94 10.37 27.97
C PHE A 50 42.72 9.52 28.97
N CYS A 51 42.59 8.18 28.92
CA CYS A 51 43.41 7.28 29.71
C CYS A 51 44.90 7.42 29.35
N LEU A 52 45.24 7.53 28.06
CA LEU A 52 46.62 7.79 27.62
C LEU A 52 47.13 9.12 28.16
N LEU A 53 46.33 10.19 28.03
CA LEU A 53 46.68 11.53 28.51
C LEU A 53 46.88 11.57 30.03
N ALA A 54 46.06 10.84 30.79
CA ALA A 54 46.15 10.80 32.24
C ALA A 54 47.32 9.94 32.75
N ILE A 55 47.58 8.79 32.12
CA ILE A 55 48.49 7.78 32.68
C ILE A 55 49.93 7.92 32.14
N VAL A 56 50.12 8.29 30.87
CA VAL A 56 51.47 8.37 30.27
C VAL A 56 52.36 9.42 30.97
N PRO A 57 51.89 10.65 31.26
CA PRO A 57 52.71 11.62 32.00
C PRO A 57 53.09 11.13 33.40
N ARG A 58 52.18 10.41 34.07
CA ARG A 58 52.45 9.80 35.39
C ARG A 58 53.55 8.75 35.29
N ILE A 59 53.56 7.91 34.25
CA ILE A 59 54.63 6.92 34.02
C ILE A 59 55.98 7.63 33.81
N ILE A 60 56.03 8.64 32.94
CA ILE A 60 57.26 9.41 32.63
C ILE A 60 57.80 10.08 33.91
N TYR A 61 56.91 10.74 34.65
CA TYR A 61 57.25 11.37 35.92
C TYR A 61 57.80 10.37 36.95
N SER A 62 57.18 9.19 37.05
CA SER A 62 57.58 8.14 38.00
C SER A 62 58.96 7.56 37.67
N LEU A 63 59.24 7.33 36.38
CA LEU A 63 60.58 6.91 35.91
C LEU A 63 61.65 7.95 36.24
N GLY A 64 61.35 9.25 36.10
CA GLY A 64 62.26 10.33 36.45
C GLY A 64 62.58 10.44 37.95
N ARG A 65 61.74 9.87 38.83
CA ARG A 65 61.97 9.79 40.28
C ARG A 65 62.46 8.42 40.76
N SER A 66 62.80 7.51 39.85
CA SER A 66 63.16 6.13 40.18
C SER A 66 62.07 5.35 40.93
N ASP A 67 60.81 5.78 40.82
CA ASP A 67 59.65 5.08 41.36
C ASP A 67 59.18 4.00 40.37
N LEU A 68 59.86 2.87 40.42
CA LEU A 68 59.65 1.76 39.49
C LEU A 68 58.26 1.14 39.63
N TYR A 69 57.69 1.11 40.85
CA TYR A 69 56.38 0.53 41.09
C TYR A 69 55.29 1.28 40.32
N ASN A 70 55.26 2.61 40.44
CA ASN A 70 54.26 3.43 39.77
C ASN A 70 54.38 3.43 38.25
N ALA A 71 55.62 3.44 37.74
CA ALA A 71 55.89 3.33 36.32
C ALA A 71 55.39 1.99 35.74
N LEU A 72 55.72 0.88 36.41
CA LEU A 72 55.30 -0.47 35.99
C LEU A 72 53.79 -0.66 36.08
N PHE A 73 53.16 -0.21 37.18
CA PHE A 73 51.72 -0.32 37.34
C PHE A 73 50.98 0.42 36.23
N GLY A 74 51.36 1.67 35.93
CA GLY A 74 50.75 2.43 34.83
C GLY A 74 50.92 1.78 33.46
N ALA A 75 52.12 1.26 33.17
CA ALA A 75 52.41 0.60 31.90
C ALA A 75 51.62 -0.71 31.73
N LEU A 76 51.62 -1.56 32.75
CA LEU A 76 50.86 -2.82 32.76
C LEU A 76 49.34 -2.57 32.72
N PHE A 77 48.86 -1.53 33.42
CA PHE A 77 47.46 -1.15 33.40
C PHE A 77 46.99 -0.78 32.00
N LEU A 78 47.72 0.09 31.29
CA LEU A 78 47.39 0.46 29.91
C LEU A 78 47.47 -0.75 28.96
N LEU A 79 48.52 -1.57 29.10
CA LEU A 79 48.70 -2.77 28.28
C LEU A 79 47.52 -3.73 28.45
N PHE A 80 47.15 -4.04 29.69
CA PHE A 80 46.05 -4.97 29.98
C PHE A 80 44.70 -4.39 29.56
N LEU A 81 44.46 -3.09 29.83
CA LEU A 81 43.23 -2.39 29.45
C LEU A 81 43.01 -2.45 27.94
N PHE A 82 44.01 -2.05 27.14
CA PHE A 82 43.86 -2.00 25.68
C PHE A 82 43.91 -3.39 25.05
N SER A 83 44.76 -4.29 25.54
CA SER A 83 44.83 -5.67 25.06
C SER A 83 43.47 -6.35 25.20
N PHE A 84 42.79 -6.21 26.35
CA PHE A 84 41.49 -6.84 26.55
C PHE A 84 40.34 -6.12 25.83
N LEU A 85 40.30 -4.78 25.85
CA LEU A 85 39.22 -4.01 25.21
C LEU A 85 39.21 -4.13 23.68
N LEU A 86 40.39 -4.07 23.05
CA LEU A 86 40.53 -4.10 21.60
C LEU A 86 40.60 -5.52 21.03
N ASN A 87 40.75 -6.55 21.88
CA ASN A 87 40.67 -7.94 21.47
C ASN A 87 39.24 -8.27 21.03
N LYS A 88 39.09 -8.93 19.88
CA LYS A 88 37.78 -9.31 19.32
C LYS A 88 37.16 -10.54 20.00
N ARG A 89 37.95 -11.35 20.71
CA ARG A 89 37.49 -12.63 21.28
C ARG A 89 36.48 -12.48 22.44
N PRO A 90 36.71 -11.66 23.48
CA PRO A 90 35.76 -11.57 24.57
C PRO A 90 34.47 -10.88 24.14
N GLY A 91 33.34 -11.43 24.58
CA GLY A 91 32.01 -10.84 24.37
C GLY A 91 31.86 -9.46 25.04
N ILE A 92 30.84 -8.70 24.64
CA ILE A 92 30.68 -7.31 25.08
C ILE A 92 30.43 -7.22 26.60
N ASN A 93 29.69 -8.17 27.16
CA ASN A 93 29.43 -8.22 28.60
C ASN A 93 30.70 -8.49 29.41
N SER A 94 31.56 -9.40 28.94
CA SER A 94 32.86 -9.66 29.57
C SER A 94 33.75 -8.42 29.53
N LYS A 95 33.74 -7.67 28.42
CA LYS A 95 34.45 -6.39 28.31
C LYS A 95 33.92 -5.34 29.28
N LYS A 96 32.60 -5.23 29.46
CA LYS A 96 31.99 -4.31 30.43
C LYS A 96 32.41 -4.63 31.86
N VAL A 97 32.36 -5.91 32.26
CA VAL A 97 32.75 -6.34 33.61
C VAL A 97 34.22 -6.06 33.85
N PHE A 98 35.05 -6.41 32.86
CA PHE A 98 36.48 -6.13 32.89
C PHE A 98 36.80 -4.64 33.06
N SER A 99 36.13 -3.76 32.31
CA SER A 99 36.31 -2.31 32.43
C SER A 99 36.01 -1.81 33.84
N ILE A 100 34.92 -2.27 34.46
CA ILE A 100 34.59 -1.91 35.84
C ILE A 100 35.68 -2.41 36.80
N GLY A 101 36.12 -3.65 36.63
CA GLY A 101 37.22 -4.22 37.42
C GLY A 101 38.50 -3.39 37.32
N MET A 102 38.84 -2.92 36.12
CA MET A 102 39.99 -2.04 35.90
C MET A 102 39.83 -0.67 36.57
N ILE A 103 38.62 -0.09 36.55
CA ILE A 103 38.34 1.15 37.28
C ILE A 103 38.56 0.95 38.78
N TYR A 104 38.10 -0.17 39.35
CA TYR A 104 38.34 -0.49 40.76
C TYR A 104 39.81 -0.72 41.08
N LEU A 105 40.53 -1.47 40.24
CA LEU A 105 41.96 -1.72 40.42
C LEU A 105 42.75 -0.40 40.44
N PHE A 106 42.44 0.51 39.51
CA PHE A 106 43.08 1.82 39.45
C PHE A 106 42.70 2.70 40.65
N SER A 107 41.43 2.67 41.05
CA SER A 107 40.91 3.40 42.21
C SER A 107 41.60 2.98 43.51
N ILE A 108 41.71 1.67 43.78
CA ILE A 108 42.35 1.13 44.98
C ILE A 108 43.84 1.51 44.99
N ASN A 109 44.54 1.40 43.86
CA ASN A 109 45.94 1.82 43.77
C ASN A 109 46.11 3.32 44.12
N LEU A 110 45.23 4.19 43.60
CA LEU A 110 45.27 5.61 43.90
C LEU A 110 44.97 5.90 45.38
N LEU A 111 44.03 5.17 45.98
CA LEU A 111 43.67 5.32 47.40
C LEU A 111 44.81 4.92 48.32
N LEU A 112 45.50 3.82 48.03
CA LEU A 112 46.63 3.36 48.83
C LEU A 112 47.81 4.34 48.80
N GLN A 113 48.02 5.02 47.67
CA GLN A 113 49.17 5.92 47.47
C GLN A 113 48.93 7.37 47.87
N ASN A 114 47.77 7.91 47.49
CA ASN A 114 47.45 9.34 47.64
C ASN A 114 46.40 9.58 48.73
N GLY A 115 46.02 8.54 49.45
CA GLY A 115 44.95 8.60 50.44
C GLY A 115 43.60 8.98 49.83
N THR A 116 42.77 9.56 50.66
CA THR A 116 41.37 9.89 50.33
C THR A 116 41.20 11.25 49.67
N GLN A 117 42.13 12.17 49.93
CA GLN A 117 42.18 13.50 49.29
C GLN A 117 42.59 13.40 47.81
N GLY A 118 43.17 12.27 47.40
CA GLY A 118 43.44 11.97 46.01
C GLY A 118 42.20 11.60 45.18
N PRO A 119 42.34 11.46 43.84
CA PRO A 119 41.21 11.18 42.96
C PRO A 119 40.65 9.75 43.10
N GLY A 120 41.26 8.88 43.91
CA GLY A 120 40.89 7.47 44.03
C GLY A 120 39.44 7.23 44.46
N ILE A 121 38.90 8.03 45.39
CA ILE A 121 37.50 7.96 45.83
C ILE A 121 36.53 8.25 44.68
N LEU A 122 36.86 9.24 43.84
CA LEU A 122 36.02 9.58 42.69
C LEU A 122 35.90 8.39 41.74
N TYR A 123 36.97 7.60 41.56
CA TYR A 123 36.92 6.38 40.74
C TYR A 123 36.05 5.27 41.35
N VAL A 124 35.94 5.17 42.68
CA VAL A 124 35.00 4.24 43.34
C VAL A 124 33.56 4.59 42.99
N VAL A 125 33.20 5.88 43.08
CA VAL A 125 31.85 6.37 42.73
C VAL A 125 31.60 6.21 41.24
N LEU A 126 32.58 6.56 40.40
CA LEU A 126 32.48 6.43 38.95
C LEU A 126 32.23 4.98 38.54
N ALA A 127 32.85 3.99 39.19
CA ALA A 127 32.60 2.58 38.89
C ALA A 127 31.10 2.22 39.02
N SER A 128 30.43 2.72 40.06
CA SER A 128 28.98 2.52 40.25
C SER A 128 28.12 3.31 39.26
N VAL A 129 28.52 4.52 38.88
CA VAL A 129 27.88 5.31 37.82
C VAL A 129 27.97 4.60 36.47
N PHE A 130 29.17 4.17 36.07
CA PHE A 130 29.39 3.42 34.83
C PHE A 130 28.63 2.10 34.84
N SER A 131 28.65 1.36 35.95
CA SER A 131 27.84 0.14 36.09
C SER A 131 26.35 0.40 35.92
N SER A 132 25.87 1.53 36.45
CA SER A 132 24.47 1.98 36.33
C SER A 132 24.06 2.37 34.92
N ILE A 133 25.01 2.64 34.02
CA ILE A 133 24.72 2.94 32.62
C ILE A 133 24.89 1.69 31.76
N LEU A 134 25.93 0.89 32.02
CA LEU A 134 26.42 -0.14 31.11
C LEU A 134 25.77 -1.51 31.27
N PHE A 135 25.16 -1.80 32.41
CA PHE A 135 24.49 -3.09 32.62
C PHE A 135 22.97 -2.95 32.51
N HIS A 136 22.25 -4.03 32.23
CA HIS A 136 20.79 -4.07 32.37
C HIS A 136 20.43 -4.60 33.77
N LYS A 137 19.24 -4.34 34.32
CA LYS A 137 18.78 -4.92 35.61
C LYS A 137 19.62 -4.53 36.85
N SER A 138 19.65 -5.42 37.84
CA SER A 138 20.17 -5.21 39.20
C SER A 138 21.69 -5.22 39.34
N TYR A 139 22.46 -5.38 38.26
CA TYR A 139 23.93 -5.51 38.38
C TYR A 139 24.62 -4.27 38.92
N ALA A 140 24.03 -3.08 38.75
CA ALA A 140 24.52 -1.86 39.35
C ALA A 140 24.56 -1.94 40.88
N TYR A 141 23.62 -2.65 41.52
CA TYR A 141 23.59 -2.79 42.97
C TYR A 141 24.72 -3.68 43.50
N TYR A 142 25.28 -4.60 42.71
CA TYR A 142 26.47 -5.34 43.12
C TYR A 142 27.69 -4.43 43.28
N THR A 143 27.79 -3.33 42.53
CA THR A 143 28.88 -2.35 42.72
C THR A 143 28.77 -1.63 44.06
N LEU A 144 27.57 -1.46 44.60
CA LEU A 144 27.37 -0.93 45.94
C LEU A 144 27.98 -1.89 46.99
N LEU A 145 27.74 -3.20 46.85
CA LEU A 145 28.34 -4.21 47.74
C LEU A 145 29.86 -4.21 47.65
N VAL A 146 30.42 -4.10 46.43
CA VAL A 146 31.87 -3.97 46.24
C VAL A 146 32.41 -2.70 46.92
N ASN A 147 31.72 -1.57 46.80
CA ASN A 147 32.12 -0.33 47.47
C ASN A 147 32.05 -0.45 48.99
N VAL A 148 31.01 -1.10 49.54
CA VAL A 148 30.93 -1.40 50.98
C VAL A 148 32.14 -2.23 51.42
N LEU A 149 32.49 -3.27 50.68
CA LEU A 149 33.63 -4.13 51.00
C LEU A 149 34.95 -3.36 50.95
N ILE A 150 35.18 -2.54 49.92
CA ILE A 150 36.39 -1.71 49.79
C ILE A 150 36.50 -0.75 50.98
N LEU A 151 35.43 -0.04 51.32
CA LEU A 151 35.43 0.93 52.42
C LEU A 151 35.59 0.25 53.78
N PHE A 152 35.03 -0.96 53.94
CA PHE A 152 35.20 -1.76 55.14
C PHE A 152 36.65 -2.22 55.31
N VAL A 153 37.29 -2.73 54.25
CA VAL A 153 38.70 -3.15 54.28
C VAL A 153 39.62 -1.98 54.61
N LEU A 154 39.39 -0.81 53.99
CA LEU A 154 40.13 0.41 54.32
C LEU A 154 39.89 0.84 55.78
N GLY A 155 38.67 0.69 56.30
CA GLY A 155 38.37 0.97 57.70
C GLY A 155 39.06 0.00 58.68
N MET A 156 39.21 -1.28 58.30
CA MET A 156 39.99 -2.25 59.08
C MET A 156 41.47 -1.89 59.08
N ASP A 157 42.00 -1.42 57.95
CA ASP A 157 43.39 -0.97 57.84
C ASP A 157 43.72 0.19 58.81
N LEU A 158 42.77 1.11 59.06
CA LEU A 158 42.94 2.17 60.07
C LEU A 158 43.28 1.62 61.47
N ARG A 159 42.72 0.45 61.82
CA ARG A 159 42.86 -0.13 63.17
C ARG A 159 44.01 -1.12 63.26
N LEU A 160 44.27 -1.87 62.19
CA LEU A 160 45.23 -2.97 62.17
C LEU A 160 46.54 -2.61 61.47
N ASN A 161 46.58 -1.49 60.74
CA ASN A 161 47.70 -0.94 59.98
C ASN A 161 48.38 -1.98 59.07
N TRP A 162 47.57 -2.79 58.38
CA TRP A 162 48.03 -3.88 57.52
C TRP A 162 48.85 -3.40 56.33
N PHE A 163 48.45 -2.28 55.72
CA PHE A 163 49.02 -1.79 54.47
C PHE A 163 49.93 -0.58 54.67
N SER A 164 50.06 -0.06 55.89
CA SER A 164 50.73 1.23 56.16
C SER A 164 50.27 2.31 55.18
N SER A 165 48.96 2.32 54.89
CA SER A 165 48.40 3.16 53.83
C SER A 165 48.32 4.62 54.26
N TYR A 166 48.28 5.53 53.28
CA TYR A 166 48.10 6.95 53.57
C TYR A 166 46.79 7.21 54.33
N VAL A 167 45.77 6.35 54.12
CA VAL A 167 44.47 6.44 54.78
C VAL A 167 44.57 6.22 56.29
N SER A 168 45.41 5.28 56.75
CA SER A 168 45.62 5.00 58.19
C SER A 168 46.32 6.14 58.93
N SER A 169 47.10 6.95 58.22
CA SER A 169 47.71 8.16 58.77
C SER A 169 46.80 9.37 58.82
N GLU A 170 45.70 9.38 58.06
CA GLU A 170 44.93 10.59 57.77
C GLU A 170 43.62 10.69 58.58
N TYR A 171 43.03 9.57 58.99
CA TYR A 171 41.72 9.54 59.66
C TYR A 171 41.69 8.77 60.96
N GLU A 172 40.94 9.31 61.92
CA GLU A 172 40.43 8.53 63.04
C GLU A 172 39.28 7.61 62.60
N PRO A 173 39.09 6.45 63.24
CA PRO A 173 38.05 5.48 62.87
C PRO A 173 36.63 6.07 62.81
N ILE A 174 36.29 7.00 63.72
CA ILE A 174 34.96 7.61 63.76
C ILE A 174 34.74 8.57 62.58
N THR A 175 35.76 9.33 62.20
CA THR A 175 35.71 10.24 61.06
C THR A 175 35.58 9.45 59.75
N TRP A 176 36.34 8.35 59.61
CA TRP A 176 36.22 7.44 58.47
C TRP A 176 34.81 6.83 58.32
N PHE A 177 34.17 6.48 59.44
CA PHE A 177 32.80 6.00 59.42
C PHE A 177 31.84 7.01 58.80
N PHE A 178 31.93 8.30 59.19
CA PHE A 178 31.09 9.34 58.60
C PHE A 178 31.38 9.57 57.10
N TYR A 179 32.66 9.58 56.70
CA TYR A 179 33.03 9.72 55.29
C TYR A 179 32.53 8.56 54.43
N SER A 180 32.76 7.32 54.88
CA SER A 180 32.31 6.12 54.16
C SER A 180 30.78 6.03 54.09
N ALA A 181 30.05 6.41 55.14
CA ALA A 181 28.60 6.47 55.13
C ALA A 181 28.05 7.47 54.09
N ASN A 182 28.62 8.69 54.04
CA ASN A 182 28.24 9.70 53.04
C ASN A 182 28.56 9.23 51.61
N LEU A 183 29.71 8.58 51.41
CA LEU A 183 30.10 8.06 50.10
C LEU A 183 29.16 6.94 49.62
N LEU A 184 28.74 6.05 50.53
CA LEU A 184 27.76 5.00 50.25
C LEU A 184 26.38 5.59 49.94
N PHE A 185 25.98 6.64 50.64
CA PHE A 185 24.74 7.37 50.36
C PHE A 185 24.76 7.96 48.94
N VAL A 186 25.84 8.68 48.56
CA VAL A 186 25.99 9.24 47.21
C VAL A 186 25.99 8.15 46.14
N ASN A 187 26.66 7.02 46.39
CA ASN A 187 26.65 5.88 45.48
C ASN A 187 25.24 5.30 45.29
N LEU A 188 24.54 5.04 46.38
CA LEU A 188 23.17 4.51 46.33
C LEU A 188 22.24 5.49 45.60
N ALA A 189 22.30 6.78 45.94
CA ALA A 189 21.50 7.81 45.28
C ALA A 189 21.80 7.88 43.77
N SER A 190 23.08 7.84 43.39
CA SER A 190 23.50 7.84 41.99
C SER A 190 22.98 6.63 41.23
N ILE A 191 23.11 5.43 41.81
CA ILE A 191 22.60 4.19 41.21
C ILE A 191 21.08 4.30 41.02
N VAL A 192 20.33 4.67 42.06
CA VAL A 192 18.86 4.74 42.02
C VAL A 192 18.39 5.77 40.99
N LEU A 193 18.95 6.98 40.99
CA LEU A 193 18.53 8.05 40.06
C LEU A 193 18.85 7.70 38.61
N ILE A 194 20.09 7.27 38.33
CA ILE A 194 20.52 6.90 36.99
C ILE A 194 19.67 5.74 36.49
N ARG A 195 19.47 4.69 37.30
CA ARG A 195 18.63 3.55 36.90
C ARG A 195 17.18 3.92 36.66
N ARG A 196 16.62 4.81 37.47
CA ARG A 196 15.23 5.27 37.28
C ARG A 196 15.06 6.05 35.99
N VAL A 197 16.00 6.94 35.65
CA VAL A 197 15.96 7.69 34.39
C VAL A 197 16.13 6.76 33.20
N ILE A 198 17.15 5.92 33.24
CA ILE A 198 17.50 5.00 32.17
C ILE A 198 16.37 4.00 31.89
N SER A 199 15.78 3.39 32.92
CA SER A 199 14.66 2.46 32.76
C SER A 199 13.39 3.13 32.23
N ARG A 200 13.15 4.40 32.55
CA ARG A 200 12.04 5.17 31.94
C ARG A 200 12.30 5.44 30.47
N LEU A 201 13.52 5.84 30.10
CA LEU A 201 13.89 6.05 28.71
C LEU A 201 13.77 4.75 27.90
N GLU A 202 14.11 3.61 28.48
CA GLU A 202 13.93 2.29 27.84
C GLU A 202 12.48 2.02 27.46
N ARG A 203 11.57 2.24 28.41
CA ARG A 203 10.15 2.04 28.17
C ARG A 203 9.62 2.98 27.08
N ILE A 204 10.05 4.24 27.10
CA ILE A 204 9.62 5.23 26.09
C ILE A 204 10.09 4.79 24.71
N ILE A 205 11.37 4.43 24.55
CA ILE A 205 11.93 4.00 23.26
C ILE A 205 11.24 2.72 22.77
N ASN A 206 11.00 1.75 23.66
CA ASN A 206 10.33 0.52 23.27
C ASN A 206 8.88 0.77 22.84
N ASN A 207 8.13 1.61 23.57
CA ASN A 207 6.77 1.99 23.21
C ASN A 207 6.73 2.77 21.88
N GLU A 208 7.69 3.67 21.64
CA GLU A 208 7.79 4.40 20.39
C GLU A 208 8.06 3.46 19.20
N ASN A 209 8.98 2.51 19.36
CA ASN A 209 9.27 1.52 18.32
C ASN A 209 8.05 0.61 18.04
N GLU A 210 7.29 0.23 19.07
CA GLU A 210 6.06 -0.56 18.92
C GLU A 210 4.99 0.23 18.15
N LEU A 211 4.78 1.51 18.50
CA LEU A 211 3.84 2.39 17.82
C LEU A 211 4.24 2.62 16.35
N LEU A 212 5.53 2.83 16.08
CA LEU A 212 6.05 2.97 14.71
C LEU A 212 5.83 1.70 13.88
N GLY A 213 5.93 0.52 14.49
CA GLY A 213 5.59 -0.74 13.85
C GLY A 213 4.11 -0.80 13.44
N GLN A 214 3.21 -0.48 14.38
CA GLN A 214 1.76 -0.46 14.13
C GLN A 214 1.38 0.53 13.01
N LEU A 215 1.96 1.74 13.04
CA LEU A 215 1.72 2.76 12.01
C LEU A 215 2.22 2.32 10.62
N ALA A 216 3.34 1.59 10.55
CA ALA A 216 3.85 1.07 9.30
C ALA A 216 2.91 0.01 8.70
N ASP A 217 2.37 -0.88 9.55
CA ASP A 217 1.41 -1.90 9.14
C ASP A 217 0.09 -1.26 8.65
N GLU A 218 -0.46 -0.29 9.40
CA GLU A 218 -1.68 0.44 9.00
C GLU A 218 -1.47 1.22 7.70
N SER A 219 -0.31 1.86 7.53
CA SER A 219 0.03 2.56 6.28
C SER A 219 0.11 1.61 5.08
N LEU A 220 0.56 0.38 5.29
CA LEU A 220 0.62 -0.64 4.23
C LEU A 220 -0.78 -1.11 3.84
N GLU A 221 -1.65 -1.36 4.84
CA GLU A 221 -3.05 -1.75 4.62
C GLU A 221 -3.83 -0.67 3.84
N ILE A 222 -3.68 0.59 4.23
CA ILE A 222 -4.31 1.72 3.52
C ILE A 222 -3.81 1.80 2.07
N ALA A 223 -2.52 1.56 1.81
CA ALA A 223 -1.97 1.57 0.47
C ALA A 223 -2.55 0.42 -0.40
N GLU A 224 -2.68 -0.78 0.15
CA GLU A 224 -3.30 -1.91 -0.55
C GLU A 224 -4.78 -1.64 -0.85
N LEU A 225 -5.53 -1.11 0.12
CA LEU A 225 -6.94 -0.79 -0.05
C LEU A 225 -7.16 0.28 -1.13
N ASN A 226 -6.34 1.34 -1.14
CA ASN A 226 -6.38 2.36 -2.17
C ASN A 226 -6.04 1.80 -3.56
N ASN A 227 -5.06 0.89 -3.64
CA ASN A 227 -4.72 0.26 -4.92
C ASN A 227 -5.87 -0.62 -5.43
N ARG A 228 -6.50 -1.42 -4.56
CA ARG A 228 -7.69 -2.22 -4.91
C ARG A 228 -8.87 -1.36 -5.36
N LEU A 229 -9.11 -0.24 -4.66
CA LEU A 229 -10.16 0.71 -5.04
C LEU A 229 -9.88 1.28 -6.43
N LYS A 230 -8.64 1.72 -6.67
CA LYS A 230 -8.21 2.24 -7.98
C LYS A 230 -8.33 1.20 -9.09
N GLU A 231 -7.86 -0.02 -8.87
CA GLU A 231 -7.98 -1.11 -9.84
C GLU A 231 -9.45 -1.41 -10.16
N SER A 232 -10.32 -1.40 -9.15
CA SER A 232 -11.77 -1.57 -9.36
C SER A 232 -12.37 -0.41 -10.15
N GLU A 233 -12.01 0.84 -9.84
CA GLU A 233 -12.49 2.02 -10.57
C GLU A 233 -12.02 2.02 -12.04
N ASP A 234 -10.75 1.72 -12.27
CA ASP A 234 -10.16 1.62 -13.61
C ASP A 234 -10.79 0.48 -14.40
N TYR A 235 -11.07 -0.66 -13.75
CA TYR A 235 -11.78 -1.78 -14.36
C TYR A 235 -13.20 -1.40 -14.80
N TYR A 236 -14.00 -0.75 -13.94
CA TYR A 236 -15.34 -0.31 -14.32
C TYR A 236 -15.32 0.75 -15.42
N ARG A 237 -14.38 1.69 -15.36
CA ARG A 237 -14.18 2.71 -16.39
C ARG A 237 -13.85 2.06 -17.73
N TYR A 238 -12.96 1.06 -17.73
CA TYR A 238 -12.61 0.29 -18.91
C TYR A 238 -13.81 -0.45 -19.49
N LEU A 239 -14.58 -1.20 -18.66
CA LEU A 239 -15.78 -1.90 -19.10
C LEU A 239 -16.82 -0.95 -19.73
N PHE A 240 -17.02 0.23 -19.16
CA PHE A 240 -17.94 1.23 -19.73
C PHE A 240 -17.41 1.78 -21.05
N ALA A 241 -16.15 2.22 -21.09
CA ALA A 241 -15.53 2.85 -22.25
C ALA A 241 -15.41 1.90 -23.44
N SER A 242 -15.02 0.64 -23.20
CA SER A 242 -14.79 -0.38 -24.21
C SER A 242 -16.02 -1.21 -24.59
N ASN A 243 -17.18 -0.94 -23.99
CA ASN A 243 -18.41 -1.62 -24.40
C ASN A 243 -18.74 -1.29 -25.87
N PRO A 244 -18.95 -2.28 -26.75
CA PRO A 244 -19.22 -2.05 -28.16
C PRO A 244 -20.61 -1.46 -28.43
N ILE A 245 -21.51 -1.47 -27.44
CA ILE A 245 -22.83 -0.86 -27.55
C ILE A 245 -22.74 0.61 -27.11
N PRO A 246 -23.29 1.57 -27.88
CA PRO A 246 -23.38 2.96 -27.48
C PRO A 246 -24.08 3.11 -26.12
N MET A 247 -23.34 3.64 -25.16
CA MET A 247 -23.81 3.94 -23.81
C MET A 247 -23.49 5.36 -23.39
N TYR A 248 -24.44 5.97 -22.71
CA TYR A 248 -24.26 7.27 -22.10
C TYR A 248 -25.08 7.41 -20.82
N VAL A 249 -24.63 8.30 -19.95
CA VAL A 249 -25.37 8.73 -18.77
C VAL A 249 -25.76 10.18 -18.98
N PHE A 250 -27.02 10.53 -18.71
CA PHE A 250 -27.44 11.93 -18.67
C PHE A 250 -28.09 12.26 -17.32
N ASP A 251 -27.97 13.52 -16.92
CA ASP A 251 -28.56 14.09 -15.72
C ASP A 251 -30.07 14.32 -15.92
N VAL A 252 -30.91 13.85 -15.00
CA VAL A 252 -32.37 13.91 -15.20
C VAL A 252 -32.99 15.31 -15.04
N GLU A 253 -32.28 16.23 -14.39
CA GLU A 253 -32.76 17.59 -14.16
C GLU A 253 -32.38 18.52 -15.33
N THR A 254 -31.14 18.39 -15.80
CA THR A 254 -30.55 19.28 -16.80
C THR A 254 -30.46 18.68 -18.20
N PHE A 255 -30.69 17.37 -18.34
CA PHE A 255 -30.52 16.58 -19.57
C PHE A 255 -29.10 16.53 -20.15
N HIS A 256 -28.11 17.12 -19.48
CA HIS A 256 -26.73 17.11 -19.94
C HIS A 256 -26.13 15.72 -19.84
N PHE A 257 -25.29 15.36 -20.80
CA PHE A 257 -24.53 14.13 -20.71
C PHE A 257 -23.48 14.23 -19.59
N MET A 258 -23.49 13.25 -18.70
CA MET A 258 -22.52 13.11 -17.61
C MET A 258 -21.36 12.19 -18.03
N GLN A 259 -21.66 11.15 -18.82
CA GLN A 259 -20.67 10.21 -19.34
C GLN A 259 -21.09 9.68 -20.70
N VAL A 260 -20.13 9.41 -21.57
CA VAL A 260 -20.32 8.78 -22.89
C VAL A 260 -19.18 7.80 -23.15
N ASN A 261 -19.50 6.62 -23.69
CA ASN A 261 -18.49 5.64 -24.06
C ASN A 261 -17.99 5.82 -25.51
N GLU A 262 -16.97 5.05 -25.90
CA GLU A 262 -16.36 5.14 -27.24
C GLU A 262 -17.35 4.77 -28.36
N ALA A 263 -18.20 3.78 -28.14
CA ALA A 263 -19.21 3.39 -29.12
C ALA A 263 -20.21 4.53 -29.40
N SER A 264 -20.57 5.34 -28.41
CA SER A 264 -21.42 6.52 -28.61
C SER A 264 -20.71 7.58 -29.46
N ILE A 265 -19.46 7.88 -29.15
CA ILE A 265 -18.63 8.84 -29.91
C ILE A 265 -18.61 8.43 -31.39
N GLN A 266 -18.34 7.15 -31.67
CA GLN A 266 -18.28 6.62 -33.04
C GLN A 266 -19.65 6.64 -33.74
N MET A 267 -20.71 6.25 -33.05
CA MET A 267 -22.06 6.18 -33.63
C MET A 267 -22.61 7.55 -34.00
N TYR A 268 -22.49 8.52 -33.09
CA TYR A 268 -23.09 9.86 -33.24
C TYR A 268 -22.19 10.84 -34.00
N GLY A 269 -20.87 10.59 -34.06
CA GLY A 269 -19.90 11.41 -34.79
C GLY A 269 -19.46 12.69 -34.08
N TYR A 270 -19.75 12.83 -32.78
CA TYR A 270 -19.30 13.93 -31.94
C TYR A 270 -18.09 13.51 -31.11
N THR A 271 -17.23 14.47 -30.73
CA THR A 271 -16.17 14.20 -29.75
C THR A 271 -16.76 14.02 -28.34
N ARG A 272 -15.96 13.43 -27.43
CA ARG A 272 -16.36 13.30 -26.01
C ARG A 272 -16.71 14.66 -25.41
N ASP A 273 -15.85 15.66 -25.61
CA ASP A 273 -16.02 16.98 -25.02
C ASP A 273 -17.26 17.69 -25.59
N GLU A 274 -17.52 17.55 -26.89
CA GLU A 274 -18.77 18.06 -27.50
C GLU A 274 -19.98 17.41 -26.83
N LEU A 275 -20.04 16.08 -26.75
CA LEU A 275 -21.15 15.37 -26.14
C LEU A 275 -21.36 15.79 -24.67
N LEU A 276 -20.31 15.91 -23.88
CA LEU A 276 -20.43 16.30 -22.46
C LEU A 276 -20.96 17.74 -22.26
N THR A 277 -20.84 18.60 -23.27
CA THR A 277 -21.45 19.95 -23.25
C THR A 277 -22.87 19.99 -23.81
N MET A 278 -23.32 18.91 -24.45
CA MET A 278 -24.64 18.79 -25.06
C MET A 278 -25.66 18.19 -24.10
N THR A 279 -26.93 18.27 -24.49
CA THR A 279 -28.03 17.56 -23.86
C THR A 279 -28.47 16.36 -24.69
N MET A 280 -29.13 15.39 -24.06
CA MET A 280 -29.70 14.23 -24.78
C MET A 280 -30.78 14.61 -25.81
N LEU A 281 -31.31 15.84 -25.75
CA LEU A 281 -32.26 16.38 -26.72
C LEU A 281 -31.56 16.82 -28.01
N ASP A 282 -30.27 17.14 -27.97
CA ASP A 282 -29.53 17.63 -29.14
C ASP A 282 -29.33 16.56 -30.21
N ILE A 283 -29.22 15.30 -29.79
CA ILE A 283 -29.16 14.11 -30.66
C ILE A 283 -30.53 13.64 -31.17
N ARG A 284 -31.58 14.44 -30.97
CA ARG A 284 -32.94 14.17 -31.48
C ARG A 284 -33.29 15.08 -32.66
N PRO A 285 -34.13 14.61 -33.60
CA PRO A 285 -34.73 15.50 -34.59
C PRO A 285 -35.52 16.62 -33.88
N PRO A 286 -35.43 17.89 -34.36
CA PRO A 286 -36.00 19.04 -33.66
C PRO A 286 -37.50 18.93 -33.38
N GLU A 287 -38.23 18.34 -34.33
CA GLU A 287 -39.68 18.10 -34.28
C GLU A 287 -40.13 17.16 -33.13
N TYR A 288 -39.24 16.32 -32.61
CA TYR A 288 -39.56 15.38 -31.52
C TYR A 288 -39.02 15.82 -30.16
N ARG A 289 -38.28 16.92 -30.06
CA ARG A 289 -37.60 17.31 -28.80
C ARG A 289 -38.56 17.55 -27.65
N GLU A 290 -39.64 18.30 -27.88
CA GLU A 290 -40.60 18.67 -26.84
C GLU A 290 -41.37 17.44 -26.30
N SER A 291 -41.79 16.54 -27.19
CA SER A 291 -42.49 15.32 -26.79
C SER A 291 -41.57 14.34 -26.06
N ILE A 292 -40.30 14.22 -26.48
CA ILE A 292 -39.29 13.40 -25.80
C ILE A 292 -38.97 13.97 -24.43
N GLU A 293 -38.81 15.29 -24.29
CA GLU A 293 -38.55 15.92 -23.00
C GLU A 293 -39.65 15.58 -21.99
N ALA A 294 -40.92 15.71 -22.37
CA ALA A 294 -42.05 15.36 -21.51
C ALA A 294 -42.03 13.88 -21.09
N GLN A 295 -41.77 12.97 -22.04
CA GLN A 295 -41.65 11.53 -21.76
C GLN A 295 -40.51 11.22 -20.80
N VAL A 296 -39.34 11.84 -20.99
CA VAL A 296 -38.18 11.60 -20.14
C VAL A 296 -38.38 12.19 -18.75
N ARG A 297 -39.03 13.35 -18.60
CA ARG A 297 -39.40 13.91 -17.28
C ARG A 297 -40.32 12.96 -16.53
N GLU A 298 -41.32 12.40 -17.22
CA GLU A 298 -42.24 11.44 -16.59
C GLU A 298 -41.52 10.14 -16.20
N ALA A 299 -40.71 9.58 -17.10
CA ALA A 299 -39.90 8.40 -16.81
C ALA A 299 -38.90 8.65 -15.67
N GLY A 300 -38.36 9.86 -15.55
CA GLY A 300 -37.45 10.29 -14.49
C GLY A 300 -38.08 10.33 -13.09
N LYS A 301 -39.42 10.43 -12.99
CA LYS A 301 -40.15 10.29 -11.72
C LYS A 301 -40.22 8.85 -11.24
N THR A 302 -40.00 7.89 -12.13
CA THR A 302 -40.11 6.46 -11.84
C THR A 302 -38.74 5.81 -11.68
N LYS A 303 -38.62 4.82 -10.79
CA LYS A 303 -37.41 3.99 -10.67
C LYS A 303 -37.38 2.80 -11.64
N ALA A 304 -38.27 2.79 -12.63
CA ALA A 304 -38.43 1.66 -13.54
C ALA A 304 -37.45 1.73 -14.73
N PRO A 305 -37.04 0.56 -15.25
CA PRO A 305 -36.42 0.45 -16.58
C PRO A 305 -37.35 1.04 -17.64
N TYR A 306 -36.78 1.70 -18.63
CA TYR A 306 -37.52 2.28 -19.76
C TYR A 306 -36.99 1.68 -21.07
N LEU A 307 -37.92 1.21 -21.91
CA LEU A 307 -37.66 0.64 -23.22
C LEU A 307 -38.52 1.37 -24.25
N THR A 308 -37.90 1.93 -25.29
CA THR A 308 -38.63 2.55 -26.41
C THR A 308 -37.84 2.44 -27.70
N GLN A 309 -38.51 2.58 -28.84
CA GLN A 309 -37.89 2.80 -30.14
C GLN A 309 -38.16 4.23 -30.60
N THR A 310 -37.13 4.91 -31.12
CA THR A 310 -37.18 6.34 -31.45
C THR A 310 -36.18 6.66 -32.55
N VAL A 311 -36.31 7.84 -33.16
CA VAL A 311 -35.36 8.36 -34.14
C VAL A 311 -34.33 9.24 -33.45
N HIS A 312 -33.06 9.01 -33.76
CA HIS A 312 -31.93 9.85 -33.36
C HIS A 312 -31.30 10.51 -34.59
N ARG A 313 -30.48 11.53 -34.36
CA ARG A 313 -29.77 12.27 -35.39
C ARG A 313 -28.29 12.41 -35.06
N LYS A 314 -27.43 12.10 -36.02
CA LYS A 314 -25.96 12.23 -35.94
C LYS A 314 -25.51 13.68 -36.16
N LYS A 315 -24.22 13.95 -35.96
CA LYS A 315 -23.60 15.27 -36.22
C LYS A 315 -23.75 15.74 -37.67
N ASP A 316 -23.74 14.81 -38.63
CA ASP A 316 -23.92 15.08 -40.05
C ASP A 316 -25.41 15.24 -40.47
N ASN A 317 -26.32 15.29 -39.48
CA ASN A 317 -27.77 15.31 -39.64
C ASN A 317 -28.42 14.02 -40.18
N THR A 318 -27.67 12.92 -40.32
CA THR A 318 -28.26 11.63 -40.68
C THR A 318 -29.18 11.14 -39.57
N GLU A 319 -30.41 10.81 -39.92
CA GLU A 319 -31.39 10.22 -39.01
C GLU A 319 -31.36 8.70 -39.07
N PHE A 320 -31.54 8.05 -37.93
CA PHE A 320 -31.49 6.60 -37.81
C PHE A 320 -32.37 6.12 -36.66
N SER A 321 -32.90 4.90 -36.79
CA SER A 321 -33.78 4.29 -35.79
C SER A 321 -32.95 3.64 -34.69
N VAL A 322 -33.29 3.92 -33.44
CA VAL A 322 -32.64 3.33 -32.27
C VAL A 322 -33.64 2.68 -31.32
N GLU A 323 -33.24 1.55 -30.74
CA GLU A 323 -33.85 1.00 -29.53
C GLU A 323 -33.10 1.52 -28.30
N ILE A 324 -33.84 2.13 -27.39
CA ILE A 324 -33.34 2.71 -26.15
C ILE A 324 -33.71 1.80 -25.00
N ARG A 325 -32.71 1.39 -24.21
CA ARG A 325 -32.90 0.78 -22.89
C ARG A 325 -32.25 1.68 -21.85
N SER A 326 -32.99 2.08 -20.83
CA SER A 326 -32.42 2.92 -19.78
C SER A 326 -32.82 2.52 -18.37
N ASN A 327 -31.87 2.65 -17.44
CA ASN A 327 -32.05 2.41 -16.02
C ASN A 327 -31.69 3.67 -15.22
N PRO A 328 -32.39 3.96 -14.11
CA PRO A 328 -32.00 5.04 -13.21
C PRO A 328 -30.70 4.68 -12.49
N ILE A 329 -29.81 5.65 -12.35
CA ILE A 329 -28.56 5.52 -11.58
C ILE A 329 -28.32 6.81 -10.78
N GLU A 330 -27.44 6.73 -9.78
CA GLU A 330 -27.01 7.90 -9.01
C GLU A 330 -25.48 7.96 -9.02
N ILE A 331 -24.92 9.08 -9.46
CA ILE A 331 -23.48 9.31 -9.52
C ILE A 331 -23.18 10.59 -8.74
N ASN A 332 -22.37 10.51 -7.68
CA ASN A 332 -21.97 11.65 -6.86
C ASN A 332 -23.16 12.48 -6.34
N GLY A 333 -24.24 11.81 -5.93
CA GLY A 333 -25.48 12.46 -5.45
C GLY A 333 -26.36 13.06 -6.55
N ARG A 334 -25.97 12.97 -7.82
CA ARG A 334 -26.77 13.41 -8.97
C ARG A 334 -27.56 12.25 -9.56
N LYS A 335 -28.86 12.46 -9.72
CA LYS A 335 -29.75 11.49 -10.36
C LYS A 335 -29.52 11.51 -11.86
N GLY A 336 -29.20 10.36 -12.42
CA GLY A 336 -29.01 10.18 -13.85
C GLY A 336 -29.76 8.97 -14.39
N ARG A 337 -29.70 8.79 -15.71
CA ARG A 337 -30.10 7.54 -16.35
C ARG A 337 -28.96 7.01 -17.20
N LEU A 338 -28.60 5.75 -16.99
CA LEU A 338 -27.74 5.00 -17.89
C LEU A 338 -28.58 4.54 -19.08
N VAL A 339 -28.15 4.88 -20.29
CA VAL A 339 -28.83 4.56 -21.53
C VAL A 339 -27.94 3.69 -22.40
N LEU A 340 -28.51 2.62 -22.95
CA LEU A 340 -27.97 1.87 -24.08
C LEU A 340 -28.80 2.25 -25.31
N ALA A 341 -28.12 2.60 -26.40
CA ALA A 341 -28.75 2.96 -27.67
C ALA A 341 -28.28 2.02 -28.78
N THR A 342 -29.14 1.10 -29.20
CA THR A 342 -28.83 0.12 -30.25
C THR A 342 -29.40 0.60 -31.59
N ASP A 343 -28.55 0.71 -32.62
CA ASP A 343 -29.03 0.94 -33.99
C ASP A 343 -29.89 -0.22 -34.45
N ILE A 344 -31.11 0.07 -34.89
CA ILE A 344 -32.03 -0.93 -35.44
C ILE A 344 -32.44 -0.59 -36.88
N THR A 345 -31.76 0.36 -37.53
CA THR A 345 -32.11 0.86 -38.87
C THR A 345 -32.06 -0.24 -39.91
N GLU A 346 -30.93 -0.97 -40.01
CA GLU A 346 -30.82 -2.11 -40.93
C GLU A 346 -31.85 -3.20 -40.61
N ARG A 347 -32.02 -3.52 -39.33
CA ARG A 347 -33.01 -4.50 -38.89
C ARG A 347 -34.42 -4.12 -39.31
N GLN A 348 -34.81 -2.85 -39.15
CA GLN A 348 -36.11 -2.36 -39.59
C GLN A 348 -36.24 -2.37 -41.12
N HIS A 349 -35.19 -2.05 -41.87
CA HIS A 349 -35.19 -2.17 -43.33
C HIS A 349 -35.39 -3.62 -43.80
N TYR A 350 -34.72 -4.58 -43.17
CA TYR A 350 -34.91 -5.99 -43.47
C TYR A 350 -36.34 -6.46 -43.16
N ILE A 351 -36.88 -6.10 -42.00
CA ILE A 351 -38.27 -6.44 -41.62
C ILE A 351 -39.26 -5.87 -42.65
N LYS A 352 -39.15 -4.59 -43.00
CA LYS A 352 -40.01 -3.96 -44.00
C LYS A 352 -39.89 -4.62 -45.39
N SER A 353 -38.68 -5.00 -45.79
CA SER A 353 -38.44 -5.72 -47.04
C SER A 353 -39.13 -7.08 -47.06
N ILE A 354 -39.01 -7.85 -45.96
CA ILE A 354 -39.67 -9.15 -45.80
C ILE A 354 -41.19 -8.98 -45.80
N GLU A 355 -41.74 -8.01 -45.09
CA GLU A 355 -43.18 -7.72 -45.06
C GLU A 355 -43.71 -7.37 -46.45
N ALA A 356 -42.98 -6.53 -47.20
CA ALA A 356 -43.34 -6.20 -48.57
C ALA A 356 -43.30 -7.42 -49.49
N HIS A 357 -42.31 -8.31 -49.32
CA HIS A 357 -42.21 -9.55 -50.09
C HIS A 357 -43.35 -10.52 -49.77
N ASN A 358 -43.65 -10.72 -48.48
CA ASN A 358 -44.77 -11.57 -48.02
C ASN A 358 -46.11 -11.07 -48.55
N LYS A 359 -46.34 -9.74 -48.53
CA LYS A 359 -47.55 -9.15 -49.08
C LYS A 359 -47.71 -9.45 -50.58
N ARG A 360 -46.62 -9.33 -51.36
CA ARG A 360 -46.63 -9.68 -52.79
C ARG A 360 -46.95 -11.15 -53.03
N LEU A 361 -46.38 -12.06 -52.24
CA LEU A 361 -46.67 -13.49 -52.33
C LEU A 361 -48.13 -13.81 -52.00
N GLN A 362 -48.69 -13.17 -50.98
CA GLN A 362 -50.11 -13.31 -50.62
C GLN A 362 -51.03 -12.81 -51.74
N ASP A 363 -50.73 -11.67 -52.35
CA ASP A 363 -51.50 -11.13 -53.47
C ASP A 363 -51.47 -12.08 -54.69
N ILE A 364 -50.30 -12.66 -55.01
CA ILE A 364 -50.16 -13.66 -56.08
C ILE A 364 -50.99 -14.92 -55.77
N ALA A 365 -50.87 -15.45 -54.55
CA ALA A 365 -51.60 -16.65 -54.12
C ALA A 365 -53.13 -16.43 -54.13
N TRP A 366 -53.58 -15.23 -53.75
CA TRP A 366 -54.99 -14.86 -53.78
C TRP A 366 -55.52 -14.80 -55.23
N ILE A 367 -54.81 -14.13 -56.14
CA ILE A 367 -55.18 -14.06 -57.57
C ILE A 367 -55.20 -15.46 -58.18
N GLN A 368 -54.18 -16.27 -57.90
CA GLN A 368 -54.09 -17.67 -58.34
C GLN A 368 -55.34 -18.45 -57.95
N SER A 369 -55.68 -18.48 -56.65
CA SER A 369 -56.83 -19.24 -56.16
C SER A 369 -58.16 -18.75 -56.76
N HIS A 370 -58.30 -17.45 -56.98
CA HIS A 370 -59.53 -16.89 -57.54
C HIS A 370 -59.68 -17.19 -59.04
N GLN A 371 -58.62 -16.97 -59.82
CA GLN A 371 -58.67 -17.10 -61.29
C GLN A 371 -58.63 -18.56 -61.76
N VAL A 372 -57.91 -19.45 -61.06
CA VAL A 372 -57.83 -20.89 -61.40
C VAL A 372 -59.13 -21.63 -61.10
N ARG A 373 -59.87 -21.21 -60.06
CA ARG A 373 -61.06 -21.93 -59.56
C ARG A 373 -62.19 -21.99 -60.60
N ALA A 374 -62.38 -20.95 -61.39
CA ALA A 374 -63.44 -20.87 -62.40
C ALA A 374 -63.28 -21.88 -63.56
N PRO A 375 -62.15 -21.91 -64.31
CA PRO A 375 -61.95 -22.90 -65.36
C PRO A 375 -61.83 -24.32 -64.79
N LEU A 376 -61.22 -24.51 -63.62
CA LEU A 376 -61.14 -25.82 -62.98
C LEU A 376 -62.53 -26.39 -62.65
N ALA A 377 -63.44 -25.56 -62.11
CA ALA A 377 -64.82 -25.97 -61.85
C ALA A 377 -65.55 -26.34 -63.15
N ARG A 378 -65.33 -25.59 -64.24
CA ARG A 378 -65.86 -25.93 -65.58
C ARG A 378 -65.33 -27.27 -66.07
N ILE A 379 -64.01 -27.49 -66.00
CA ILE A 379 -63.38 -28.76 -66.40
C ILE A 379 -63.95 -29.93 -65.61
N MET A 380 -64.02 -29.81 -64.28
CA MET A 380 -64.57 -30.87 -63.42
C MET A 380 -66.02 -31.17 -63.77
N SER A 381 -66.85 -30.15 -63.98
CA SER A 381 -68.25 -30.33 -64.38
C SER A 381 -68.37 -31.05 -65.74
N LEU A 382 -67.60 -30.64 -66.74
CA LEU A 382 -67.61 -31.25 -68.07
C LEU A 382 -67.08 -32.69 -68.05
N VAL A 383 -66.04 -32.98 -67.26
CA VAL A 383 -65.52 -34.36 -67.06
C VAL A 383 -66.57 -35.24 -66.38
N THR A 384 -67.28 -34.73 -65.38
CA THR A 384 -68.38 -35.49 -64.74
C THR A 384 -69.48 -35.80 -65.74
N LEU A 385 -69.90 -34.82 -66.56
CA LEU A 385 -70.91 -35.04 -67.61
C LEU A 385 -70.45 -36.05 -68.67
N LEU A 386 -69.17 -36.02 -69.07
CA LEU A 386 -68.61 -36.97 -70.04
C LEU A 386 -68.47 -38.40 -69.50
N LYS A 387 -68.30 -38.58 -68.19
CA LYS A 387 -68.28 -39.91 -67.56
C LYS A 387 -69.65 -40.60 -67.57
N ASP A 388 -70.72 -39.82 -67.66
CA ASP A 388 -72.09 -40.32 -67.62
C ASP A 388 -72.67 -40.62 -69.03
N ILE A 389 -71.92 -40.38 -70.11
CA ILE A 389 -72.45 -40.47 -71.49
C ILE A 389 -71.68 -41.53 -72.31
N GLU A 390 -72.34 -42.64 -72.62
CA GLU A 390 -71.92 -43.55 -73.69
C GLU A 390 -72.37 -43.01 -75.06
N THR A 391 -71.42 -42.42 -75.80
CA THR A 391 -71.45 -42.20 -77.27
C THR A 391 -72.67 -41.47 -77.86
N GLN A 392 -72.64 -40.13 -77.84
CA GLN A 392 -73.48 -39.27 -78.69
C GLN A 392 -72.68 -38.06 -79.23
N PRO A 393 -73.12 -37.40 -80.32
CA PRO A 393 -72.44 -36.24 -80.92
C PRO A 393 -72.22 -35.04 -79.98
N GLU A 394 -72.97 -34.94 -78.86
CA GLU A 394 -72.76 -33.93 -77.80
C GLU A 394 -71.43 -34.10 -77.06
N SER A 395 -70.83 -35.30 -77.07
CA SER A 395 -69.51 -35.56 -76.48
C SER A 395 -68.40 -34.73 -77.14
N GLN A 396 -68.51 -34.44 -78.45
CA GLN A 396 -67.50 -33.66 -79.17
C GLN A 396 -67.53 -32.17 -78.78
N GLU A 397 -68.72 -31.63 -78.50
CA GLU A 397 -68.88 -30.24 -78.07
C GLU A 397 -68.37 -30.05 -76.62
N MET A 398 -68.66 -30.99 -75.73
CA MET A 398 -68.10 -31.01 -74.37
C MET A 398 -66.58 -31.14 -74.36
N LEU A 399 -66.00 -31.95 -75.25
CA LEU A 399 -64.55 -32.04 -75.45
C LEU A 399 -63.95 -30.70 -75.90
N ASN A 400 -64.62 -29.96 -76.78
CA ASN A 400 -64.17 -28.62 -77.19
C ASN A 400 -64.23 -27.61 -76.02
N TYR A 401 -65.29 -27.60 -75.19
CA TYR A 401 -65.34 -26.73 -74.02
C TYR A 401 -64.33 -27.10 -72.93
N LEU A 402 -63.98 -28.39 -72.83
CA LEU A 402 -62.88 -28.85 -71.99
C LEU A 402 -61.54 -28.31 -72.48
N ASP A 403 -61.28 -28.41 -73.78
CA ASP A 403 -60.06 -27.88 -74.39
C ASP A 403 -59.95 -26.36 -74.19
N ILE A 404 -61.04 -25.61 -74.39
CA ILE A 404 -61.08 -24.17 -74.11
C ILE A 404 -60.78 -23.89 -72.64
N SER A 405 -61.44 -24.57 -71.70
CA SER A 405 -61.24 -24.33 -70.26
C SER A 405 -59.83 -24.74 -69.80
N ALA A 406 -59.26 -25.79 -70.40
CA ALA A 406 -57.88 -26.23 -70.14
C ALA A 406 -56.86 -25.21 -70.68
N ASN A 407 -57.12 -24.65 -71.86
CA ASN A 407 -56.29 -23.59 -72.45
C ASN A 407 -56.37 -22.30 -71.62
N GLU A 408 -57.56 -21.88 -71.17
CA GLU A 408 -57.72 -20.73 -70.26
C GLU A 408 -56.98 -20.95 -68.93
N LEU A 409 -57.06 -22.15 -68.35
CA LEU A 409 -56.31 -22.49 -67.15
C LEU A 409 -54.80 -22.42 -67.38
N ASN A 410 -54.33 -22.94 -68.51
CA ASN A 410 -52.92 -22.90 -68.90
C ASN A 410 -52.42 -21.46 -69.10
N GLU A 411 -53.22 -20.58 -69.70
CA GLU A 411 -52.90 -19.15 -69.83
C GLU A 411 -52.78 -18.46 -68.46
N ILE A 412 -53.70 -18.75 -67.54
CA ILE A 412 -53.67 -18.20 -66.17
C ILE A 412 -52.40 -18.67 -65.44
N VAL A 413 -52.08 -19.97 -65.49
CA VAL A 413 -50.87 -20.53 -64.88
C VAL A 413 -49.61 -19.89 -65.48
N THR A 414 -49.54 -19.78 -66.81
CA THR A 414 -48.41 -19.17 -67.51
C THR A 414 -48.22 -17.69 -67.12
N LYS A 415 -49.33 -16.95 -67.00
CA LYS A 415 -49.30 -15.53 -66.59
C LYS A 415 -48.79 -15.35 -65.16
N VAL A 416 -49.08 -16.28 -64.27
CA VAL A 416 -48.58 -16.21 -62.90
C VAL A 416 -47.11 -16.62 -62.80
N ILE A 417 -46.67 -17.65 -63.54
CA ILE A 417 -45.24 -18.02 -63.60
C ILE A 417 -44.41 -16.79 -64.02
N ARG A 418 -44.82 -16.08 -65.08
CA ARG A 418 -44.17 -14.85 -65.55
C ARG A 418 -44.20 -13.67 -64.56
N ARG A 419 -45.09 -13.69 -63.56
CA ARG A 419 -45.17 -12.67 -62.51
C ARG A 419 -44.39 -13.04 -61.25
N ALA A 420 -44.03 -14.32 -61.11
CA ALA A 420 -43.23 -14.84 -60.02
C ALA A 420 -41.72 -14.84 -60.35
N GLU A 421 -41.38 -14.91 -61.64
CA GLU A 421 -40.08 -14.50 -62.22
C GLU A 421 -39.90 -12.98 -62.20
#